data_AF-H1YC92-F1
#
_entry.id   AF-H1YC92-F1
#
_cell.length_a   1.000
_cell.length_b   1.000
_cell.length_c   1.000
_cell.angle_alpha   90.00
_cell.angle_beta   90.00
_cell.angle_gamma   90.00
#
_symmetry.space_group_name_H-M   'P 1'
#
loop_
_entity.id
_entity.type
_entity.pdbx_description
1 polymer ?
#
loop_
_entity_poly.entity_id
_entity_poly.type
_entity_poly.pdbx_seq_one_letter_code
_entity_poly.pdbx_strand_id
1 'polypeptide(L)' 'MELILKSNNEQSMAKILALAKKLNIVIEKKNDLAGEIEKEVIKNRILNFKAKGTLPFGDAAGWEREQREDRALPLS' A
#
# COMPACT_ATOMS: atom_id res chain seq x y z
N MET A 1 -2.54 -28.12 8.11
CA MET A 1 -2.80 -26.77 8.66
C MET A 1 -1.49 -26.01 8.62
N GLU A 2 -1.47 -24.82 8.06
CA GLU A 2 -0.26 -24.01 7.86
C GLU A 2 -0.32 -22.75 8.73
N LEU A 3 0.82 -22.33 9.28
CA LEU A 3 0.95 -21.15 10.13
C LEU A 3 1.91 -20.16 9.48
N ILE A 4 1.41 -18.96 9.17
CA ILE A 4 2.22 -17.87 8.60
C ILE A 4 2.50 -16.86 9.70
N LEU A 5 3.79 -16.67 10.01
CA LEU A 5 4.25 -15.71 11.01
C LEU A 5 4.84 -14.48 10.32
N LYS A 6 4.25 -13.31 10.57
CA LYS A 6 4.76 -12.00 10.11
C LYS A 6 5.11 -11.16 11.33
N SER A 7 6.38 -10.77 11.45
CA SER A 7 6.87 -9.93 12.55
C SER A 7 8.04 -9.08 12.05
N ASN A 8 8.10 -7.85 12.55
CA ASN A 8 9.23 -6.92 12.33
C ASN A 8 10.28 -7.01 13.45
N ASN A 9 10.05 -7.83 14.48
CA ASN A 9 10.97 -8.00 15.61
C ASN A 9 11.86 -9.23 15.41
N GLU A 10 13.12 -8.98 15.06
CA GLU A 10 14.12 -10.01 14.77
C GLU A 10 14.42 -10.92 15.98
N GLN A 11 14.47 -10.37 17.20
CA GLN A 11 14.75 -11.15 18.41
C GLN A 11 13.63 -12.16 18.70
N SER A 12 12.37 -11.75 18.55
CA SER A 12 11.23 -12.64 18.73
C SER A 12 11.21 -13.75 17.68
N MET A 13 11.51 -13.41 16.42
CA MET A 13 11.60 -14.40 15.33
C MET A 13 12.71 -15.42 15.59
N ALA A 14 13.87 -14.99 16.07
CA ALA A 14 14.97 -15.90 16.40
C ALA A 14 14.58 -16.91 17.50
N LYS A 15 13.88 -16.46 18.55
CA LYS A 15 13.37 -17.35 19.61
C LYS A 15 12.38 -18.37 19.08
N ILE A 16 11.45 -17.93 18.22
CA ILE A 16 10.44 -18.82 17.62
C ILE A 16 11.10 -19.85 16.69
N LEU A 17 12.06 -19.44 15.87
CA LEU A 17 12.82 -20.35 15.00
C LEU A 17 13.60 -21.39 15.82
N ALA A 18 14.20 -20.99 16.94
CA ALA A 18 14.91 -21.90 17.84
C ALA A 18 13.97 -22.93 18.48
N LEU A 19 12.77 -22.52 18.88
CA LEU A 19 11.74 -23.43 19.42
C LEU A 19 11.23 -24.39 18.34
N ALA A 20 10.94 -23.89 17.15
CA ALA A 20 10.47 -24.72 16.04
C ALA A 20 11.51 -25.77 15.62
N LYS A 21 12.80 -25.44 15.62
CA LYS A 21 13.89 -26.41 15.43
C LYS A 21 13.91 -27.50 16.52
N LYS A 22 13.72 -27.13 17.78
CA LYS A 22 13.65 -28.11 18.89
C LYS A 22 12.46 -29.05 18.76
N LEU A 23 11.36 -28.58 18.17
CA LEU A 23 10.15 -29.35 17.92
C LEU A 23 10.15 -30.07 16.57
N ASN A 24 11.27 -30.05 15.83
CA ASN A 24 11.42 -30.68 14.52
C ASN A 24 10.38 -30.21 13.46
N ILE A 25 9.96 -28.95 13.57
CA ILE A 25 9.03 -28.34 12.62
C ILE A 25 9.81 -27.86 11.40
N VAL A 26 9.34 -28.21 10.20
CA VAL A 26 9.90 -27.73 8.92
C VAL A 26 9.48 -26.29 8.70
N ILE A 27 10.45 -25.40 8.47
CA ILE A 27 10.21 -23.96 8.31
C ILE A 27 10.72 -23.54 6.93
N GLU A 28 9.81 -23.09 6.07
CA GLU A 28 10.16 -22.46 4.80
C GLU A 28 10.26 -20.95 4.99
N LYS A 29 11.46 -20.41 4.85
CA LYS A 29 11.66 -18.96 4.82
C LYS A 29 11.40 -18.47 3.40
N LYS A 30 10.25 -17.84 3.17
CA LYS A 30 10.04 -17.02 1.97
C LYS A 30 10.93 -15.78 2.07
N ASN A 31 11.97 -15.73 1.23
CA ASN A 31 12.77 -14.54 1.03
C ASN A 31 12.03 -13.65 0.04
N ASP A 32 11.33 -12.63 0.54
CA ASP A 32 10.55 -11.68 -0.26
C ASP A 32 11.44 -10.59 -0.91
N LEU A 33 12.62 -10.95 -1.43
CA LEU A 33 13.51 -10.02 -2.15
C LEU A 33 12.78 -9.34 -3.33
N ALA A 34 11.84 -10.05 -3.96
CA ALA A 34 10.97 -9.49 -5.00
C ALA A 34 10.02 -8.39 -4.46
N GLY A 35 9.54 -8.53 -3.22
CA GLY A 35 8.63 -7.56 -2.60
C GLY A 35 9.31 -6.26 -2.17
N GLU A 36 10.61 -6.28 -1.87
CA GLU A 36 11.37 -5.06 -1.59
C GLU A 36 11.58 -4.22 -2.86
N ILE A 37 11.92 -4.85 -3.98
CA ILE A 37 12.07 -4.17 -5.28
C ILE A 37 10.74 -3.53 -5.70
N GLU A 38 9.62 -4.25 -5.56
CA GLU A 38 8.28 -3.69 -5.86
C GLU A 38 7.93 -2.51 -4.94
N LYS A 39 8.25 -2.59 -3.65
CA LYS A 39 8.04 -1.48 -2.70
C LYS A 39 8.85 -0.26 -3.08
N GLU A 40 10.11 -0.43 -3.48
CA GLU A 40 10.96 0.69 -3.92
C GLU A 40 10.45 1.33 -5.22
N VAL A 41 9.99 0.53 -6.17
CA VAL A 41 9.36 1.02 -7.41
C VAL A 41 8.09 1.81 -7.11
N ILE A 42 7.22 1.31 -6.22
CA ILE A 42 6.00 2.01 -5.80
C ILE A 42 6.36 3.30 -5.06
N LYS A 43 7.34 3.26 -4.15
CA LYS A 43 7.83 4.43 -3.41
C LYS A 43 8.31 5.52 -4.36
N ASN A 44 9.14 5.15 -5.35
CA ASN A 44 9.64 6.08 -6.36
C ASN A 44 8.53 6.63 -7.25
N ARG A 45 7.52 5.82 -7.58
CA ARG A 45 6.34 6.28 -8.34
C ARG A 45 5.51 7.29 -7.56
N ILE A 46 5.31 7.09 -6.26
CA ILE A 46 4.58 8.02 -5.38
C ILE A 46 5.37 9.32 -5.20
N LEU A 47 6.67 9.21 -4.89
CA LEU A 47 7.51 10.38 -4.63
C LEU A 47 7.65 11.29 -5.85
N ASN A 48 7.74 10.68 -7.04
CA ASN A 48 7.83 11.40 -8.31
C ASN A 48 6.47 11.60 -8.98
N PHE A 49 5.36 11.31 -8.28
CA PHE A 49 4.04 11.52 -8.83
C PHE A 49 3.82 13.01 -9.09
N LYS A 50 3.64 13.37 -10.36
CA LYS A 50 3.20 14.69 -10.78
C LYS A 50 1.86 14.55 -11.48
N ALA A 51 0.87 15.31 -11.03
CA ALA A 51 -0.40 15.42 -11.73
C ALA A 51 -0.15 16.01 -13.13
N LYS A 52 -0.80 15.45 -14.16
CA LYS A 52 -0.66 15.90 -15.55
C LYS A 52 -1.22 17.30 -15.80
N GLY A 53 -2.00 17.84 -14.86
CA GLY A 53 -2.57 19.17 -14.91
C GLY A 53 -2.78 19.70 -13.50
N THR A 54 -3.21 20.96 -13.41
CA THR A 54 -3.63 21.57 -12.15
C THR A 54 -4.75 20.73 -11.55
N LEU A 55 -4.56 20.23 -10.33
CA LEU A 55 -5.63 19.55 -9.61
C LEU A 55 -6.76 20.57 -9.40
N PRO A 56 -8.03 20.22 -9.65
CA PRO A 56 -9.17 21.08 -9.29
C PRO A 56 -9.26 21.27 -7.77
N PHE A 57 -8.49 20.49 -7.01
CA PHE A 57 -8.29 20.68 -5.58
C PHE A 57 -7.42 21.91 -5.32
N GLY A 58 -8.08 23.06 -5.19
CA GLY A 58 -7.47 24.37 -4.98
C GLY A 58 -8.30 25.51 -5.59
N ASP A 59 -9.04 25.23 -6.67
CA ASP A 59 -10.04 26.12 -7.24
C ASP A 59 -11.44 25.56 -6.97
N ALA A 60 -11.90 25.76 -5.73
CA ALA A 60 -13.23 25.33 -5.31
C ALA A 60 -14.34 25.87 -6.23
N ALA A 61 -14.16 27.07 -6.78
CA ALA A 61 -15.12 27.71 -7.68
C ALA A 61 -15.11 27.09 -9.09
N GLY A 62 -13.96 26.60 -9.56
CA GLY A 62 -13.84 25.82 -10.80
C GLY A 62 -14.49 24.45 -10.67
N TRP A 63 -14.16 23.72 -9.60
CA TRP A 63 -14.73 22.40 -9.32
C TRP A 63 -16.25 22.45 -9.14
N GLU A 64 -16.77 23.47 -8.44
CA GLU A 64 -18.21 23.67 -8.25
C GLU A 64 -18.93 23.94 -9.58
N ARG A 65 -18.32 24.68 -10.52
CA ARG A 65 -18.91 24.93 -11.84
C ARG A 65 -18.98 23.67 -12.68
N GLU A 66 -17.89 22.92 -12.78
CA GLU A 66 -17.82 21.67 -13.56
C GLU A 66 -18.76 20.58 -13.02
N GLN A 67 -18.91 20.48 -11.70
CA GLN A 67 -19.82 19.48 -11.09
C GLN A 67 -21.29 19.92 -11.05
N ARG A 68 -21.59 21.19 -11.34
CA ARG A 68 -22.96 21.74 -11.32
C ARG A 68 -23.60 21.93 -12.69
N GLU A 69 -22.95 21.49 -13.77
CA GLU A 69 -23.56 21.52 -15.11
C GLU A 69 -24.90 20.76 -15.17
N ASP A 70 -25.11 19.77 -14.27
CA ASP A 70 -26.36 19.00 -14.16
C ASP A 70 -27.51 19.70 -13.39
N ARG A 71 -27.38 20.99 -13.03
CA ARG A 71 -28.43 21.74 -12.31
C ARG A 71 -29.21 22.76 -13.16
N ALA A 72 -29.24 22.58 -14.48
CA ALA A 72 -30.37 23.11 -15.25
C ALA A 72 -31.62 22.26 -14.92
N LEU A 73 -32.27 22.56 -13.78
CA LEU A 73 -33.64 22.12 -13.60
C LEU A 73 -34.43 22.70 -14.77
N PRO A 74 -35.10 21.86 -15.61
CA PRO A 74 -36.01 22.40 -16.60
C PRO A 74 -37.06 23.20 -15.84
N LEU A 75 -37.06 24.51 -16.09
CA LEU A 75 -37.93 25.48 -15.44
C LEU A 75 -39.37 24.95 -15.37
N SER A 76 -39.96 25.03 -14.18
CA SER A 76 -41.41 25.25 -14.01
C SER A 76 -41.60 26.51 -13.20
#